data_AF-A0A9Q0N121-F1
#
_entry.id   AF-A0A9Q0N121-F1
#
_cell.length_a   1.000
_cell.length_b   1.000
_cell.length_c   1.000
_cell.angle_alpha   90.00
_cell.angle_beta   90.00
_cell.angle_gamma   90.00
#
_symmetry.space_group_name_H-M   'P 1'
#
loop_
_entity.id
_entity.type
_entity.pdbx_description
1 polymer ?
#
loop_
_entity_poly.entity_id
_entity_poly.type
_entity_poly.pdbx_seq_one_letter_code
_entity_poly.pdbx_strand_id
1 'polypeptide(L)'
;MPSKYPQPTSRCLDDGSFDPIQCFGDKCVCVNSIYGGTVGDQMYDSNKLNQMPCYNHTIHRRFSSYEHECEKIVADKLSEIYRFENEGYTVMEFSLDMCELNGWYKRVREDENSKFCAHKNGTIIGDFILPKDDPEASNMNCQCARASVLTSNPSDPPKPHRCCRNGNYPKVIRKKNGYYCLDENGNKVSKEVQEDEIVSLPCYYDGGYWRNYEEFSVYC
;
A
#
# COMPACT_ATOMS: atom_id res chain seq x y z
N MET A 1 -3.60 -17.66 24.13
CA MET A 1 -4.49 -18.15 23.07
C MET A 1 -4.01 -17.55 21.76
N PRO A 2 -3.94 -18.31 20.65
CA PRO A 2 -3.56 -17.71 19.37
C PRO A 2 -4.59 -16.65 18.97
N SER A 3 -4.10 -15.50 18.48
CA SER A 3 -4.95 -14.43 17.98
C SER A 3 -5.83 -14.96 16.86
N LYS A 4 -7.16 -14.76 16.96
CA LYS A 4 -8.15 -15.09 15.91
C LYS A 4 -7.94 -14.26 14.63
N TYR A 5 -7.12 -13.22 14.72
CA TYR A 5 -6.88 -12.24 13.67
C TYR A 5 -5.42 -12.25 13.20
N PRO A 6 -5.15 -12.01 11.90
CA PRO A 6 -3.80 -11.99 11.37
C PRO A 6 -2.97 -10.96 12.12
N GLN A 7 -1.88 -11.41 12.75
CA GLN A 7 -0.89 -10.48 13.27
C GLN A 7 0.07 -10.12 12.13
N PRO A 8 0.42 -8.83 11.97
CA PRO A 8 1.49 -8.38 11.07
C PRO A 8 2.72 -9.27 11.24
N THR A 9 3.11 -9.97 10.18
CA THR A 9 4.11 -11.04 10.27
C THR A 9 5.53 -10.55 10.01
N SER A 10 5.71 -9.43 9.32
CA SER A 10 7.03 -8.88 9.00
C SER A 10 6.97 -7.42 8.60
N ARG A 11 7.79 -6.58 9.25
CA ARG A 11 7.96 -5.17 8.89
C ARG A 11 9.14 -4.98 7.96
N CYS A 12 8.96 -4.14 6.94
CA CYS A 12 10.01 -3.74 6.01
C CYS A 12 10.26 -2.23 6.09
N LEU A 13 11.50 -1.85 5.81
CA LEU A 13 11.91 -0.47 5.58
C LEU A 13 11.45 0.00 4.19
N ASP A 14 11.60 1.30 3.91
CA ASP A 14 11.16 1.92 2.65
C ASP A 14 11.93 1.40 1.41
N ASP A 15 13.14 0.89 1.60
CA ASP A 15 13.96 0.28 0.56
C ASP A 15 13.60 -1.20 0.30
N GLY A 16 12.61 -1.74 1.03
CA GLY A 16 12.17 -3.13 0.92
C GLY A 16 12.99 -4.12 1.74
N SER A 17 14.06 -3.69 2.42
CA SER A 17 14.77 -4.54 3.37
C SER A 17 13.92 -4.80 4.62
N PHE A 18 14.18 -5.89 5.34
CA PHE A 18 13.53 -6.15 6.62
C PHE A 18 13.95 -5.09 7.64
N ASP A 19 13.00 -4.61 8.44
CA ASP A 19 13.33 -3.85 9.64
C ASP A 19 14.20 -4.74 10.54
N PRO A 20 15.42 -4.32 10.94
CA PRO A 20 16.28 -5.11 11.81
C PRO A 20 15.63 -5.51 13.14
N ILE A 21 14.58 -4.81 13.57
CA ILE A 21 13.72 -5.20 14.69
C ILE A 21 12.43 -5.80 14.13
N GLN A 22 12.06 -7.00 14.60
CA GLN A 22 10.76 -7.61 14.34
C GLN A 22 10.06 -7.91 15.67
N CYS A 23 8.85 -7.39 15.87
CA CYS A 23 8.06 -7.66 17.06
C CYS A 23 6.81 -8.47 16.76
N PHE A 24 6.51 -9.40 17.65
CA PHE A 24 5.31 -10.23 17.68
C PHE A 24 4.66 -10.04 19.05
N GLY A 25 3.61 -9.22 19.10
CA GLY A 25 3.03 -8.74 20.36
C GLY A 25 4.02 -7.90 21.17
N ASP A 26 4.22 -8.24 22.43
CA ASP A 26 5.13 -7.54 23.35
C ASP A 26 6.59 -7.99 23.24
N LYS A 27 6.91 -8.95 22.37
CA LYS A 27 8.26 -9.51 22.21
C LYS A 27 8.87 -9.17 20.87
N CYS A 28 10.13 -8.76 20.90
CA CYS A 28 10.89 -8.34 19.74
C CYS A 28 12.20 -9.11 19.61
N VAL A 29 12.62 -9.34 18.38
CA VAL A 29 13.89 -10.01 18.02
C VAL A 29 14.66 -9.17 17.01
N CYS A 30 15.98 -9.33 17.01
CA CYS A 30 16.81 -8.81 15.93
C CYS A 30 16.79 -9.78 14.75
N VAL A 31 16.65 -9.25 13.54
CA VAL A 31 16.72 -10.04 12.30
C VAL A 31 17.74 -9.48 11.33
N ASN A 32 18.18 -10.32 10.39
CA ASN A 32 19.00 -9.89 9.28
C ASN A 32 18.13 -9.11 8.28
N SER A 33 18.57 -7.90 7.91
CA SER A 33 17.80 -7.00 7.03
C SER A 33 17.62 -7.54 5.60
N ILE A 34 18.40 -8.52 5.16
CA ILE A 34 18.35 -9.06 3.78
C ILE A 34 17.38 -10.24 3.69
N TYR A 35 17.49 -11.23 4.57
CA TYR A 35 16.73 -12.49 4.48
C TYR A 35 15.74 -12.72 5.63
N GLY A 36 15.67 -11.81 6.62
CA GLY A 36 14.66 -11.83 7.68
C GLY A 36 14.85 -12.89 8.77
N GLY A 37 15.95 -13.67 8.73
CA GLY A 37 16.24 -14.67 9.77
C GLY A 37 16.75 -14.01 11.06
N THR A 38 16.40 -14.59 12.20
CA THR A 38 16.80 -14.08 13.52
C THR A 38 18.32 -14.04 13.68
N VAL A 39 18.81 -12.98 14.33
CA VAL A 39 20.22 -12.81 14.68
C VAL A 39 20.33 -12.97 16.19
N GLY A 40 20.72 -14.18 16.60
CA GLY A 40 20.76 -14.60 18.00
C GLY A 40 19.40 -15.06 18.53
N ASP A 41 19.40 -15.47 19.80
CA ASP A 41 18.25 -16.14 20.45
C ASP A 41 17.54 -15.24 21.47
N GLN A 42 18.05 -14.02 21.70
CA GLN A 42 17.52 -13.14 22.72
C GLN A 42 16.28 -12.39 22.23
N MET A 43 15.19 -12.52 23.00
CA MET A 43 13.97 -11.73 22.84
C MET A 43 13.99 -10.53 23.80
N TYR A 44 13.42 -9.42 23.37
CA TYR A 44 13.34 -8.17 24.11
C TYR A 44 11.89 -7.73 24.25
N ASP A 45 11.57 -6.99 25.32
CA ASP A 45 10.24 -6.37 25.44
C ASP A 45 10.10 -5.20 24.46
N SER A 46 8.93 -5.03 23.85
CA SER A 46 8.65 -3.96 22.88
C SER A 46 8.78 -2.54 23.45
N ASN A 47 8.80 -2.42 24.79
CA ASN A 47 9.01 -1.18 25.54
C ASN A 47 10.51 -0.82 25.67
N LYS A 48 11.41 -1.73 25.28
CA LYS A 48 12.87 -1.63 25.47
C LYS A 48 13.63 -1.74 24.15
N LEU A 49 13.03 -1.31 23.04
CA LEU A 49 13.65 -1.38 21.71
C LEU A 49 15.03 -0.73 21.67
N ASN A 50 15.20 0.40 22.36
CA ASN A 50 16.46 1.15 22.42
C ASN A 50 17.61 0.39 23.11
N GLN A 51 17.33 -0.73 23.76
CA GLN A 51 18.33 -1.61 24.38
C GLN A 51 18.75 -2.76 23.44
N MET A 52 18.06 -2.93 22.31
CA MET A 52 18.36 -4.00 21.36
C MET A 52 19.64 -3.71 20.58
N PRO A 53 20.52 -4.71 20.34
CA PRO A 53 21.75 -4.52 19.56
C PRO A 53 21.52 -4.02 18.13
N CYS A 54 20.39 -4.40 17.53
CA CYS A 54 19.99 -3.99 16.18
C CYS A 54 19.23 -2.65 16.15
N TYR A 55 19.10 -1.94 17.29
CA TYR A 55 18.41 -0.68 17.33
C TYR A 55 19.18 0.43 16.61
N ASN A 56 18.57 1.00 15.58
CA ASN A 56 19.11 2.12 14.82
C ASN A 56 18.36 3.41 15.17
N HIS A 57 19.05 4.37 15.79
CA HIS A 57 18.47 5.66 16.17
C HIS A 57 17.95 6.49 15.00
N THR A 58 18.48 6.33 13.79
CA THR A 58 18.03 7.09 12.62
C THR A 58 16.69 6.58 12.09
N ILE A 59 16.46 5.27 12.24
CA ILE A 59 15.27 4.57 11.72
C ILE A 59 14.18 4.52 12.80
N HIS A 60 14.52 4.02 13.99
CA HIS A 60 13.53 3.66 15.01
C HIS A 60 13.13 4.81 15.93
N ARG A 61 13.97 5.85 16.11
CA ARG A 61 13.64 7.00 16.98
C ARG A 61 12.44 7.80 16.48
N ARG A 62 12.11 7.69 15.19
CA ARG A 62 10.96 8.39 14.58
C ARG A 62 9.62 7.91 15.13
N PHE A 63 9.59 6.76 15.80
CA PHE A 63 8.38 6.19 16.37
C PHE A 63 8.53 6.07 17.89
N SER A 64 7.54 6.54 18.64
CA SER A 64 7.51 6.41 20.11
C SER A 64 7.20 4.99 20.58
N SER A 65 6.72 4.13 19.67
CA SER A 65 6.38 2.73 19.87
C SER A 65 6.73 1.93 18.61
N TYR A 66 6.96 0.63 18.75
CA TYR A 66 7.14 -0.22 17.56
C TYR A 66 5.87 -0.26 16.69
N GLU A 67 4.69 -0.30 17.31
CA GLU A 67 3.40 -0.33 16.62
C GLU A 67 3.14 0.96 15.83
N HIS A 68 2.73 0.81 14.58
CA HIS A 68 2.18 1.86 13.74
C HIS A 68 0.76 2.26 14.18
N GLU A 69 0.33 3.45 13.75
CA GLU A 69 -0.99 3.98 14.06
C GLU A 69 -2.13 3.07 13.58
N CYS A 70 -2.01 2.46 12.39
CA CYS A 70 -3.02 1.53 11.88
C CYS A 70 -3.20 0.30 12.79
N GLU A 71 -2.09 -0.25 13.28
CA GLU A 71 -2.10 -1.42 14.17
C GLU A 71 -2.78 -1.12 15.49
N LYS A 72 -2.58 0.09 16.04
CA LYS A 72 -3.25 0.56 17.26
C LYS A 72 -4.76 0.64 17.07
N ILE A 73 -5.22 1.20 15.94
CA ILE A 73 -6.65 1.24 15.62
C ILE A 73 -7.23 -0.18 15.51
N VAL A 74 -6.51 -1.10 14.88
CA VAL A 74 -6.95 -2.51 14.82
C VAL A 74 -7.01 -3.13 16.22
N ALA A 75 -6.02 -2.88 17.07
CA ALA A 75 -6.02 -3.37 18.45
C ALA A 75 -7.21 -2.82 19.26
N ASP A 76 -7.51 -1.52 19.16
CA ASP A 76 -8.64 -0.89 19.85
C ASP A 76 -9.98 -1.50 19.39
N LYS A 77 -10.14 -1.68 18.06
CA LYS A 77 -11.31 -2.33 17.47
C LYS A 77 -11.48 -3.77 17.97
N LEU A 78 -10.38 -4.52 18.08
CA LEU A 78 -10.40 -5.88 18.61
C LEU A 78 -10.80 -5.90 20.08
N SER A 79 -10.26 -4.99 20.91
CA SER A 79 -10.64 -4.87 22.31
C SER A 79 -12.14 -4.57 22.46
N GLU A 80 -12.70 -3.73 21.59
CA GLU A 80 -14.14 -3.46 21.56
C GLU A 80 -14.98 -4.69 21.18
N ILE A 81 -14.56 -5.44 20.16
CA ILE A 81 -15.21 -6.70 19.79
C ILE A 81 -15.23 -7.67 20.97
N TYR A 82 -14.08 -7.87 21.64
CA TYR A 82 -14.00 -8.76 22.80
C TYR A 82 -14.89 -8.30 23.96
N ARG A 83 -15.03 -6.99 24.18
CA ARG A 83 -15.95 -6.45 25.18
C ARG A 83 -17.40 -6.86 24.86
N PHE A 84 -17.84 -6.63 23.62
CA PHE A 84 -19.21 -6.99 23.21
C PHE A 84 -19.48 -8.50 23.29
N GLU A 85 -18.53 -9.34 22.86
CA GLU A 85 -18.65 -10.79 22.98
C GLU A 85 -18.78 -11.24 24.45
N ASN A 86 -18.00 -10.64 25.36
CA ASN A 86 -18.07 -10.93 26.79
C ASN A 86 -19.38 -10.47 27.45
N GLU A 87 -20.02 -9.43 26.91
CA GLU A 87 -21.35 -8.97 27.32
C GLU A 87 -22.49 -9.83 26.72
N GLY A 88 -22.17 -10.83 25.91
CA GLY A 88 -23.12 -11.77 25.31
C GLY A 88 -23.69 -11.31 23.96
N TYR A 89 -23.14 -10.26 23.35
CA TYR A 89 -23.52 -9.81 22.01
C TYR A 89 -22.79 -10.59 20.92
N THR A 90 -23.44 -10.75 19.76
CA THR A 90 -22.81 -11.28 18.55
C THR A 90 -22.43 -10.13 17.63
N VAL A 91 -21.14 -9.95 17.36
CA VAL A 91 -20.65 -8.92 16.42
C VAL A 91 -20.83 -9.42 14.99
N MET A 92 -21.70 -8.75 14.23
CA MET A 92 -22.06 -9.16 12.86
C MET A 92 -21.09 -8.63 11.81
N GLU A 93 -20.61 -7.39 11.97
CA GLU A 93 -19.75 -6.74 10.97
C GLU A 93 -18.70 -5.86 11.66
N PHE A 94 -17.45 -6.04 11.26
CA PHE A 94 -16.35 -5.17 11.65
C PHE A 94 -15.26 -5.20 10.58
N SER A 95 -14.87 -4.02 10.09
CA SER A 95 -13.77 -3.91 9.12
C SER A 95 -12.44 -3.78 9.86
N LEU A 96 -11.66 -4.87 9.84
CA LEU A 96 -10.27 -4.94 10.32
C LEU A 96 -9.25 -4.91 9.17
N ASP A 97 -9.74 -5.00 7.94
CA ASP A 97 -8.92 -5.15 6.74
C ASP A 97 -8.41 -3.80 6.20
N MET A 98 -7.82 -2.98 7.08
CA MET A 98 -7.41 -1.60 6.79
C MET A 98 -5.90 -1.36 6.79
N CYS A 99 -5.13 -2.31 7.33
CA CYS A 99 -3.68 -2.28 7.38
C CYS A 99 -3.06 -3.23 6.37
N GLU A 100 -1.86 -2.90 5.91
CA GLU A 100 -0.94 -3.81 5.24
C GLU A 100 -0.22 -4.68 6.29
N LEU A 101 0.43 -5.76 5.84
CA LEU A 101 1.12 -6.71 6.71
C LEU A 101 2.28 -6.12 7.51
N ASN A 102 2.73 -4.92 7.17
CA ASN A 102 3.80 -4.19 7.84
C ASN A 102 3.27 -3.11 8.79
N GLY A 103 1.95 -3.07 9.04
CA GLY A 103 1.30 -2.14 9.96
C GLY A 103 1.01 -0.75 9.39
N TRP A 104 1.38 -0.46 8.14
CA TRP A 104 0.94 0.77 7.46
C TRP A 104 -0.50 0.64 6.96
N TYR A 105 -1.12 1.76 6.60
CA TYR A 105 -2.44 1.72 5.99
C TYR A 105 -2.40 1.15 4.57
N LYS A 106 -3.47 0.41 4.21
CA LYS A 106 -3.69 -0.05 2.84
C LYS A 106 -3.71 1.09 1.85
N ARG A 107 -3.18 0.80 0.66
CA ARG A 107 -3.13 1.76 -0.47
C ARG A 107 -4.52 2.16 -0.96
N VAL A 108 -5.48 1.25 -0.91
CA VAL A 108 -6.90 1.53 -1.17
C VAL A 108 -7.59 1.66 0.17
N ARG A 109 -8.27 2.78 0.37
CA ARG A 109 -9.11 3.04 1.52
C ARG A 109 -10.51 3.36 1.05
N GLU A 110 -11.47 3.16 1.93
CA GLU A 110 -12.84 3.52 1.67
C GLU A 110 -13.47 4.13 2.92
N ASP A 111 -14.38 5.06 2.68
CA ASP A 111 -15.32 5.58 3.65
C ASP A 111 -16.72 5.07 3.29
N GLU A 112 -17.79 5.70 3.78
CA GLU A 112 -19.16 5.28 3.49
C GLU A 112 -19.49 5.37 1.98
N ASN A 113 -18.99 6.39 1.30
CA ASN A 113 -19.44 6.77 -0.05
C ASN A 113 -18.37 6.60 -1.14
N SER A 114 -17.10 6.60 -0.76
CA SER A 114 -15.98 6.70 -1.71
C SER A 114 -14.89 5.68 -1.45
N LYS A 115 -14.16 5.33 -2.52
CA LYS A 115 -12.86 4.65 -2.47
C LYS A 115 -11.77 5.63 -2.90
N PHE A 116 -10.64 5.61 -2.23
CA PHE A 116 -9.53 6.52 -2.52
C PHE A 116 -8.17 5.90 -2.27
N CYS A 117 -7.16 6.44 -2.94
CA CYS A 117 -5.77 6.09 -2.72
C CYS A 117 -5.20 6.80 -1.50
N ALA A 118 -4.49 6.05 -0.65
CA ALA A 118 -3.95 6.56 0.61
C ALA A 118 -2.44 6.37 0.74
N HIS A 119 -1.80 7.35 1.39
CA HIS A 119 -0.43 7.29 1.84
C HIS A 119 -0.26 6.24 2.95
N LYS A 120 1.00 5.89 3.28
CA LYS A 120 1.33 4.97 4.39
C LYS A 120 0.70 5.39 5.73
N ASN A 121 0.53 6.68 5.95
CA ASN A 121 -0.10 7.28 7.14
C ASN A 121 -1.63 7.42 7.04
N GLY A 122 -2.26 6.94 5.97
CA GLY A 122 -3.72 6.92 5.81
C GLY A 122 -4.33 8.19 5.20
N THR A 123 -3.52 9.22 4.95
CA THR A 123 -3.98 10.45 4.26
C THR A 123 -4.21 10.21 2.77
N ILE A 124 -5.13 10.96 2.17
CA ILE A 124 -5.50 10.82 0.75
C ILE A 124 -4.34 11.26 -0.16
N ILE A 125 -4.08 10.50 -1.23
CA ILE A 125 -3.11 10.83 -2.29
C ILE A 125 -3.85 11.55 -3.42
N GLY A 126 -3.58 12.85 -3.59
CA GLY A 126 -4.08 13.65 -4.73
C GLY A 126 -5.58 13.54 -4.94
N ASP A 127 -5.99 13.49 -6.21
CA ASP A 127 -7.40 13.42 -6.63
C ASP A 127 -7.86 11.98 -6.96
N PHE A 128 -7.14 10.97 -6.46
CA PHE A 128 -7.48 9.56 -6.72
C PHE A 128 -8.58 9.08 -5.76
N ILE A 129 -9.77 9.66 -5.92
CA ILE A 129 -10.98 9.36 -5.15
C ILE A 129 -12.15 9.16 -6.11
N LEU A 130 -12.89 8.08 -5.91
CA LEU A 130 -14.05 7.72 -6.72
C LEU A 130 -15.24 7.36 -5.83
N PRO A 131 -16.46 7.74 -6.23
CA PRO A 131 -17.68 7.17 -5.65
C PRO A 131 -17.68 5.64 -5.72
N LYS A 132 -18.26 4.95 -4.73
CA LYS A 132 -18.30 3.47 -4.70
C LYS A 132 -19.11 2.85 -5.85
N ASP A 133 -20.07 3.58 -6.39
CA ASP A 133 -20.88 3.20 -7.54
C ASP A 133 -20.19 3.46 -8.89
N ASP A 134 -19.03 4.14 -8.90
CA ASP A 134 -18.22 4.30 -10.10
C ASP A 134 -17.66 2.94 -10.56
N PRO A 135 -17.80 2.55 -11.85
CA PRO A 135 -17.30 1.28 -12.37
C PRO A 135 -15.79 1.06 -12.12
N GLU A 136 -14.98 2.13 -12.15
CA GLU A 136 -13.54 2.07 -11.92
C GLU A 136 -13.17 1.98 -10.43
N ALA A 137 -14.10 2.22 -9.50
CA ALA A 137 -13.85 2.04 -8.08
C ALA A 137 -13.70 0.55 -7.71
N SER A 138 -14.34 -0.34 -8.47
CA SER A 138 -14.28 -1.80 -8.24
C SER A 138 -12.88 -2.39 -8.49
N ASN A 139 -12.14 -1.85 -9.47
CA ASN A 139 -10.81 -2.32 -9.85
C ASN A 139 -9.67 -1.40 -9.36
N MET A 140 -9.98 -0.42 -8.51
CA MET A 140 -9.01 0.46 -7.87
C MET A 140 -7.97 -0.33 -7.08
N ASN A 141 -6.69 -0.15 -7.41
CA ASN A 141 -5.56 -0.79 -6.76
C ASN A 141 -4.49 0.20 -6.28
N CYS A 142 -4.55 1.46 -6.72
CA CYS A 142 -3.69 2.57 -6.28
C CYS A 142 -2.17 2.38 -6.46
N GLN A 143 -1.76 1.41 -7.29
CA GLN A 143 -0.35 1.09 -7.48
C GLN A 143 0.43 2.23 -8.12
N CYS A 144 -0.12 2.85 -9.16
CA CYS A 144 0.50 3.99 -9.83
C CYS A 144 0.52 5.21 -8.93
N ALA A 145 -0.60 5.52 -8.27
CA ALA A 145 -0.70 6.64 -7.35
C ALA A 145 0.38 6.58 -6.25
N ARG A 146 0.54 5.43 -5.59
CA ARG A 146 1.50 5.28 -4.49
C ARG A 146 2.95 5.28 -5.00
N ALA A 147 3.24 4.69 -6.16
CA ALA A 147 4.55 4.76 -6.79
C ALA A 147 4.94 6.18 -7.23
N SER A 148 3.96 6.97 -7.70
CA SER A 148 4.19 8.37 -8.10
C SER A 148 4.69 9.22 -6.93
N VAL A 149 4.20 8.98 -5.71
CA VAL A 149 4.66 9.67 -4.50
C VAL A 149 6.12 9.34 -4.18
N LEU A 150 6.54 8.08 -4.33
CA LEU A 150 7.91 7.65 -4.03
C LEU A 150 8.95 8.18 -5.04
N THR A 151 8.53 8.34 -6.29
CA THR A 151 9.42 8.71 -7.40
C THR A 151 9.46 10.21 -7.66
N SER A 152 8.59 10.98 -7.00
CA SER A 152 8.53 12.42 -7.20
C SER A 152 9.46 13.13 -6.23
N ASN A 153 10.17 14.12 -6.76
CA ASN A 153 11.03 14.96 -5.93
C ASN A 153 10.19 15.67 -4.87
N PRO A 154 10.70 15.95 -3.66
CA PRO A 154 9.99 16.75 -2.67
C PRO A 154 9.56 18.14 -3.19
N SER A 155 10.25 18.63 -4.23
CA SER A 155 10.01 19.91 -4.90
C SER A 155 9.11 19.81 -6.15
N ASP A 156 8.68 18.61 -6.56
CA ASP A 156 7.87 18.36 -7.75
C ASP A 156 6.68 17.48 -7.33
N PRO A 157 5.42 17.93 -7.42
CA PRO A 157 4.28 17.15 -6.94
C PRO A 157 4.24 15.77 -7.62
N PRO A 158 3.74 14.72 -6.94
CA PRO A 158 3.55 13.40 -7.51
C PRO A 158 2.84 13.49 -8.84
N LYS A 159 3.55 13.34 -9.98
CA LYS A 159 2.97 13.64 -11.30
C LYS A 159 1.79 12.71 -11.54
N PRO A 160 0.55 13.18 -11.32
CA PRO A 160 -0.64 12.34 -11.42
C PRO A 160 -0.89 11.97 -12.89
N HIS A 161 -0.21 12.67 -13.79
CA HIS A 161 -0.36 12.61 -15.24
C HIS A 161 -0.09 11.23 -15.84
N ARG A 162 0.50 10.26 -15.12
CA ARG A 162 0.71 8.90 -15.65
C ARG A 162 -0.26 7.85 -15.12
N CYS A 163 -1.16 8.21 -14.23
CA CYS A 163 -2.08 7.27 -13.60
C CYS A 163 -3.52 7.47 -14.09
N CYS A 164 -4.31 6.40 -14.04
CA CYS A 164 -5.76 6.45 -14.23
C CYS A 164 -6.43 7.11 -13.03
N ARG A 165 -7.71 7.53 -13.16
CA ARG A 165 -8.44 8.23 -12.07
C ARG A 165 -8.60 7.37 -10.81
N ASN A 166 -8.65 6.05 -10.97
CA ASN A 166 -8.64 5.09 -9.88
C ASN A 166 -7.24 4.83 -9.29
N GLY A 167 -6.22 5.59 -9.68
CA GLY A 167 -4.85 5.45 -9.19
C GLY A 167 -4.09 4.23 -9.73
N ASN A 168 -4.66 3.52 -10.71
CA ASN A 168 -4.01 2.39 -11.38
C ASN A 168 -3.03 2.85 -12.46
N TYR A 169 -2.14 1.96 -12.86
CA TYR A 169 -1.36 2.16 -14.08
C TYR A 169 -2.27 2.05 -15.31
N PRO A 170 -2.08 2.92 -16.32
CA PRO A 170 -2.79 2.82 -17.58
C PRO A 170 -2.38 1.56 -18.32
N LYS A 171 -3.32 0.99 -19.07
CA LYS A 171 -3.11 -0.23 -19.85
C LYS A 171 -2.21 0.03 -21.07
N VAL A 172 -2.38 1.16 -21.74
CA VAL A 172 -1.53 1.56 -22.88
C VAL A 172 -0.84 2.90 -22.60
N ILE A 173 0.45 2.96 -22.91
CA ILE A 173 1.24 4.20 -22.89
C ILE A 173 1.54 4.63 -24.32
N ARG A 174 1.31 5.92 -24.61
CA ARG A 174 1.81 6.58 -25.81
C ARG A 174 3.19 7.21 -25.54
N LYS A 175 4.16 6.91 -26.39
CA LYS A 175 5.44 7.66 -26.51
C LYS A 175 5.58 8.24 -27.91
N LYS A 176 6.60 9.07 -28.13
CA LYS A 176 6.87 9.74 -29.42
C LYS A 176 6.91 8.79 -30.62
N ASN A 177 7.34 7.53 -30.45
CA ASN A 177 7.58 6.60 -31.56
C ASN A 177 6.73 5.32 -31.49
N GLY A 178 5.70 5.28 -30.64
CA GLY A 178 4.81 4.13 -30.58
C GLY A 178 4.05 3.94 -29.25
N TYR A 179 3.37 2.80 -29.17
CA TYR A 179 2.45 2.42 -28.12
C TYR A 179 2.82 1.07 -27.53
N TYR A 180 2.68 0.90 -26.21
CA TYR A 180 2.93 -0.39 -25.56
C TYR A 180 2.08 -0.59 -24.31
N CYS A 181 1.92 -1.85 -23.93
CA CYS A 181 1.16 -2.28 -22.77
C CYS A 181 1.97 -2.20 -21.47
N LEU A 182 1.30 -1.77 -20.40
CA LEU A 182 1.76 -1.96 -19.03
C LEU A 182 0.91 -3.02 -18.31
N ASP A 183 1.55 -3.75 -17.40
CA ASP A 183 0.84 -4.54 -16.39
C ASP A 183 0.34 -3.66 -15.22
N GLU A 184 -0.30 -4.29 -14.24
CA GLU A 184 -0.86 -3.61 -13.06
C GLU A 184 0.19 -2.98 -12.13
N ASN A 185 1.46 -3.33 -12.29
CA ASN A 185 2.58 -2.85 -11.50
C ASN A 185 3.41 -1.81 -12.27
N GLY A 186 3.04 -1.51 -13.53
CA GLY A 186 3.73 -0.53 -14.37
C GLY A 186 4.88 -1.11 -15.21
N ASN A 187 4.98 -2.43 -15.36
CA ASN A 187 6.00 -3.06 -16.20
C ASN A 187 5.55 -3.15 -17.66
N LYS A 188 6.47 -2.91 -18.60
CA LYS A 188 6.21 -3.11 -20.03
C LYS A 188 6.07 -4.61 -20.35
N VAL A 189 4.92 -5.00 -20.89
CA VAL A 189 4.60 -6.41 -21.23
C VAL A 189 4.39 -6.68 -22.71
N SER A 190 4.38 -5.65 -23.56
CA SER A 190 4.27 -5.82 -25.01
C SER A 190 5.45 -5.22 -25.75
N LYS A 191 5.61 -5.61 -27.02
CA LYS A 191 6.41 -4.85 -27.98
C LYS A 191 5.73 -3.51 -28.27
N GLU A 192 6.54 -2.56 -28.73
CA GLU A 192 6.07 -1.24 -29.14
C GLU A 192 5.53 -1.33 -30.56
N VAL A 193 4.34 -0.77 -30.79
CA VAL A 193 3.63 -0.79 -32.06
C VAL A 193 3.38 0.64 -32.56
N GLN A 194 3.13 0.80 -33.85
CA GLN A 194 2.73 2.09 -34.42
C GLN A 194 1.24 2.39 -34.17
N GLU A 195 0.81 3.61 -34.50
CA GLU A 195 -0.54 4.10 -34.20
C GLU A 195 -1.65 3.29 -34.86
N ASP A 196 -1.41 2.82 -36.09
CA ASP A 196 -2.32 1.98 -36.87
C ASP A 196 -2.48 0.56 -36.28
N GLU A 197 -1.54 0.14 -35.44
CA GLU A 197 -1.50 -1.20 -34.84
C GLU A 197 -1.94 -1.23 -33.37
N ILE A 198 -2.40 -0.10 -32.80
CA ILE A 198 -2.79 -0.03 -31.38
C ILE A 198 -3.82 -1.10 -31.00
N VAL A 199 -4.82 -1.32 -31.86
CA VAL A 199 -5.90 -2.29 -31.64
C VAL A 199 -5.41 -3.74 -31.58
N SER A 200 -4.18 -4.01 -32.04
CA SER A 200 -3.55 -5.33 -31.95
C SER A 200 -2.90 -5.59 -30.59
N LEU A 201 -2.75 -4.55 -29.75
CA LEU A 201 -2.18 -4.70 -28.42
C LEU A 201 -3.12 -5.52 -27.52
N PRO A 202 -2.60 -6.52 -26.78
CA PRO A 202 -3.42 -7.41 -25.96
C PRO A 202 -4.11 -6.70 -24.78
N CYS A 203 -3.62 -5.52 -24.40
CA CYS A 203 -4.19 -4.70 -23.35
C CYS A 203 -5.19 -3.65 -23.85
N TYR A 204 -5.40 -3.56 -25.17
CA TYR A 204 -6.37 -2.67 -25.78
C TYR A 204 -7.75 -3.37 -25.85
N TYR A 205 -8.81 -2.66 -25.47
CA TYR A 205 -10.18 -3.19 -25.43
C TYR A 205 -11.20 -2.07 -25.58
N ASP A 206 -12.35 -2.30 -26.21
CA ASP A 206 -13.34 -1.28 -26.60
C ASP A 206 -14.12 -0.58 -25.44
N GLY A 207 -13.68 -0.75 -24.19
CA GLY A 207 -14.28 -0.11 -23.02
C GLY A 207 -13.40 0.92 -22.33
N GLY A 208 -12.17 1.14 -22.82
CA GLY A 208 -11.26 2.13 -22.27
C GLY A 208 -11.43 3.52 -22.90
N TYR A 209 -10.79 4.51 -22.30
CA TYR A 209 -10.76 5.89 -22.70
C TYR A 209 -9.33 6.44 -22.65
N TRP A 210 -9.05 7.36 -23.57
CA TRP A 210 -7.80 8.11 -23.55
C TRP A 210 -7.90 9.30 -22.62
N ARG A 211 -6.94 9.41 -21.71
CA ARG A 211 -6.69 10.62 -20.94
C ARG A 211 -5.52 11.35 -21.57
N ASN A 212 -5.80 12.54 -22.11
CA ASN A 212 -4.83 13.38 -22.79
C ASN A 212 -4.18 14.37 -21.82
N TYR A 213 -2.87 14.54 -21.97
CA TYR A 213 -2.04 15.51 -21.26
C TYR A 213 -1.23 16.31 -22.27
N GLU A 214 -0.61 17.41 -21.83
CA GLU A 214 0.10 18.35 -22.71
C GLU A 214 1.18 17.68 -23.58
N GLU A 215 1.86 16.63 -23.09
CA GLU A 215 2.94 15.96 -23.80
C GLU A 215 2.69 14.48 -24.14
N PHE A 216 1.60 13.87 -23.65
CA PHE A 216 1.32 12.43 -23.83
C PHE A 216 -0.14 12.07 -23.54
N SER A 217 -0.55 10.88 -23.96
CA SER A 217 -1.87 10.31 -23.63
C SER A 217 -1.72 8.92 -23.00
N VAL A 218 -2.63 8.57 -22.11
CA VAL A 218 -2.67 7.26 -21.46
C VAL A 218 -4.04 6.61 -21.68
N TYR A 219 -4.06 5.30 -21.86
CA TYR A 219 -5.28 4.52 -22.01
C TYR A 219 -5.64 3.83 -20.71
N CYS A 220 -6.80 4.18 -20.17
CA CYS A 220 -7.44 3.58 -19.02
C CYS A 220 -8.69 2.87 -19.54
#